data_AF-A0A2V9HH78-F1
#
_entry.id   AF-A0A2V9HH78-F1
#
_cell.length_a   1.000
_cell.length_b   1.000
_cell.length_c   1.000
_cell.angle_alpha   90.00
_cell.angle_beta   90.00
_cell.angle_gamma   90.00
#
_symmetry.space_group_name_H-M   'P 1'
#
loop_
_entity.id
_entity.type
_entity.pdbx_description
1 polymer ?
#
loop_
_entity_poly.entity_id
_entity_poly.type
_entity_poly.pdbx_seq_one_letter_code
_entity_poly.pdbx_strand_id
1 'polypeptide(L)'
;MRESSPAFGLFAVVRSLLNICLGTLLLWPAVAVAQMVDNTQAINPINAGINKSLRQEIGASRGSVNTPDSSLFIINRDAFRAVRRGRQLFQRKFTRAQGQGPGIDDGVGNIGTTIGIGAGLADSCAACHGRPRGSAGLGGDVVTRPDSRNAPHLFGLGLREMLADEMTSDLRAVRSQAIASAKQKRQPVSLPLVTKGVSFGSITGNPDGSVNTSQVQGVDPDLRIRPFFAQGGTISMREFIVGALHGEMGLEAVDPDLAAASAGARVVTPSGMVLDGSQDAIEAPPPPDPLNGNEIDVALVDHLEFYLLNYFKPGSSHQDIRAQHGLQVFNQLGCTTCHVQNLTINHDRRVADINTVYDPVNGIFNRMFATATALIHTVNDRSGLPPLMVPNGQPFVVQNIFTDFKRHDLGPNFHERNWDGTIQTEFLTRALWGVGSVGSLGHDGRSINLVEVILRHGGEAQASRDAFANLSSQDQQDQGDAGALRHFLETLLLFPPDDTASNLDPGNPSAPNFPQNGHGSIKLTVLFNNPKDPE
;
A
#
# COMPACT_ATOMS: atom_id res chain seq x y z
N MET A 1 25.65 68.18 -0.13
CA MET A 1 26.35 68.95 0.93
C MET A 1 26.21 68.10 2.19
N ARG A 2 27.16 67.20 2.52
CA ARG A 2 28.36 67.45 3.34
C ARG A 2 28.03 68.37 4.52
N GLU A 3 28.14 67.90 5.76
CA GLU A 3 29.38 67.98 6.55
C GLU A 3 29.20 67.13 7.84
N SER A 4 30.02 66.09 8.03
CA SER A 4 31.30 66.05 8.77
C SER A 4 31.18 65.94 10.31
N SER A 5 31.57 64.76 10.81
CA SER A 5 32.09 64.44 12.17
C SER A 5 33.34 65.29 12.51
N PRO A 6 34.06 65.15 13.67
CA PRO A 6 34.02 64.11 14.73
C PRO A 6 34.29 64.62 16.19
N ALA A 7 34.39 63.68 17.15
CA ALA A 7 35.45 63.57 18.20
C ALA A 7 34.99 63.26 19.64
N PHE A 8 35.52 62.13 20.15
CA PHE A 8 36.01 61.82 21.51
C PHE A 8 35.10 61.82 22.75
N GLY A 9 35.18 60.73 23.51
CA GLY A 9 34.72 60.67 24.91
C GLY A 9 34.75 59.27 25.52
N LEU A 10 35.89 58.88 26.10
CA LEU A 10 36.08 57.73 26.97
C LEU A 10 35.41 58.01 28.33
N PHE A 11 34.57 57.12 28.89
CA PHE A 11 34.52 56.72 30.32
C PHE A 11 33.28 55.86 30.66
N ALA A 12 33.50 55.01 31.67
CA ALA A 12 32.54 54.41 32.60
C ALA A 12 31.97 53.00 32.29
N VAL A 13 32.67 52.05 32.88
CA VAL A 13 32.24 50.69 33.26
C VAL A 13 31.12 50.77 34.31
N VAL A 14 30.02 50.04 34.07
CA VAL A 14 29.17 49.47 35.13
C VAL A 14 28.95 47.99 34.81
N ARG A 15 29.42 47.13 35.72
CA ARG A 15 29.13 45.69 35.76
C ARG A 15 27.68 45.45 36.16
N SER A 16 27.02 44.48 35.55
CA SER A 16 26.32 43.43 36.30
C SER A 16 26.16 42.17 35.46
N LEU A 17 26.33 41.06 36.17
CA LEU A 17 26.51 39.69 35.71
C LEU A 17 25.27 39.14 35.00
N LEU A 18 25.47 38.40 33.91
CA LEU A 18 24.52 37.36 33.49
C LEU A 18 25.28 36.09 33.15
N ASN A 19 24.95 35.03 33.89
CA ASN A 19 25.48 33.68 33.75
C ASN A 19 25.27 33.15 32.33
N ILE A 20 26.35 32.69 31.70
CA ILE A 20 26.29 31.87 30.50
C ILE A 20 25.91 30.45 30.95
N CYS A 21 24.62 30.15 30.96
CA CYS A 21 24.15 28.77 30.96
C CYS A 21 24.28 28.24 29.52
N LEU A 22 25.34 27.49 29.24
CA LEU A 22 25.39 26.59 28.09
C LEU A 22 24.33 25.49 28.32
N GLY A 23 23.11 25.73 27.84
CA GLY A 23 22.10 24.69 27.74
C GLY A 23 22.49 23.73 26.62
N THR A 24 23.09 22.60 26.95
CA THR A 24 23.12 21.44 26.07
C THR A 24 21.68 20.98 25.86
N LEU A 25 21.06 21.40 24.76
CA LEU A 25 19.87 20.76 24.22
C LEU A 25 20.26 19.32 23.86
N LEU A 26 20.06 18.41 24.79
CA LEU A 26 19.98 16.98 24.53
C LEU A 26 18.74 16.78 23.64
N LEU A 27 18.93 16.91 22.33
CA LEU A 27 18.01 16.37 21.34
C LEU A 27 17.98 14.86 21.59
N TRP A 28 16.97 14.40 22.32
CA TRP A 28 16.63 12.99 22.32
C TRP A 28 16.27 12.64 20.87
N PRO A 29 16.99 11.73 20.21
CA PRO A 29 16.51 11.23 18.93
C PRO A 29 15.16 10.58 19.22
N ALA A 30 14.09 11.11 18.64
CA ALA A 30 12.86 10.35 18.51
C ALA A 30 13.24 9.06 17.76
N VAL A 31 13.23 7.94 18.47
CA VAL A 31 13.53 6.65 17.87
C VAL A 31 12.38 6.36 16.91
N ALA A 32 12.63 6.54 15.61
CA ALA A 32 11.67 6.19 14.59
C ALA A 32 11.58 4.64 14.54
N VAL A 33 10.60 4.07 15.25
CA VAL A 33 10.40 2.62 15.34
C VAL A 33 9.53 2.16 14.15
N ALA A 34 10.12 2.04 12.97
CA ALA A 34 9.44 1.38 11.83
C ALA A 34 9.78 -0.09 11.68
N GLN A 35 10.83 -0.56 12.35
CA GLN A 35 11.30 -1.95 12.33
C GLN A 35 11.26 -2.50 13.75
N MET A 36 10.88 -3.77 13.89
CA MET A 36 10.86 -4.44 15.19
C MET A 36 11.98 -5.47 15.27
N VAL A 37 12.69 -5.44 16.40
CA VAL A 37 13.71 -6.43 16.73
C VAL A 37 13.04 -7.67 17.32
N ASP A 38 13.55 -8.84 16.96
CA ASP A 38 13.20 -10.10 17.62
C ASP A 38 13.86 -10.13 19.00
N ASN A 39 13.06 -9.93 20.06
CA ASN A 39 13.53 -9.88 21.43
C ASN A 39 14.14 -11.22 21.90
N THR A 40 13.89 -12.33 21.19
CA THR A 40 14.52 -13.62 21.48
C THR A 40 15.98 -13.69 21.01
N GLN A 41 16.39 -12.77 20.12
CA GLN A 41 17.76 -12.69 19.59
C GLN A 41 18.51 -11.46 20.12
N ALA A 42 17.81 -10.35 20.33
CA ALA A 42 18.39 -9.11 20.83
C ALA A 42 17.41 -8.40 21.78
N ILE A 43 17.58 -8.67 23.08
CA ILE A 43 16.76 -8.08 24.15
C ILE A 43 17.10 -6.59 24.31
N ASN A 44 16.09 -5.77 24.51
CA ASN A 44 16.26 -4.38 24.93
C ASN A 44 15.63 -4.11 26.31
N PRO A 45 16.09 -3.08 27.06
CA PRO A 45 15.67 -2.87 28.46
C PRO A 45 14.18 -2.61 28.67
N ILE A 46 13.46 -2.18 27.63
CA ILE A 46 12.02 -1.88 27.69
C ILE A 46 11.17 -3.01 27.08
N ASN A 47 11.80 -4.11 26.65
CA ASN A 47 11.18 -5.24 25.97
C ASN A 47 10.32 -4.83 24.75
N ALA A 48 10.72 -3.78 24.03
CA ALA A 48 10.03 -3.29 22.84
C ALA A 48 10.44 -4.10 21.61
N GLY A 49 9.51 -4.80 20.96
CA GLY A 49 9.82 -5.62 19.80
C GLY A 49 8.89 -6.81 19.68
N ILE A 50 9.33 -7.79 18.90
CA ILE A 50 8.60 -9.05 18.69
C ILE A 50 9.01 -10.02 19.78
N ASN A 51 8.05 -10.49 20.58
CA ASN A 51 8.30 -11.36 21.74
C ASN A 51 8.27 -12.85 21.42
N LYS A 52 8.09 -13.19 20.15
CA LYS A 52 8.20 -14.55 19.62
C LYS A 52 9.39 -14.63 18.67
N SER A 53 10.09 -15.75 18.71
CA SER A 53 11.08 -16.08 17.69
C SER A 53 10.39 -16.31 16.34
N LEU A 54 11.13 -16.18 15.24
CA LEU A 54 10.60 -16.48 13.90
C LEU A 54 9.91 -17.85 13.85
N ARG A 55 10.52 -18.90 14.42
CA ARG A 55 9.95 -20.25 14.48
C ARG A 55 8.60 -20.28 15.20
N GLN A 56 8.43 -19.52 16.28
CA GLN A 56 7.17 -19.46 17.03
C GLN A 56 6.08 -18.68 16.28
N GLU A 57 6.44 -17.69 15.45
CA GLU A 57 5.48 -17.03 14.55
C GLU A 57 5.15 -17.85 13.30
N ILE A 58 6.06 -18.69 12.81
CA ILE A 58 5.73 -19.67 11.77
C ILE A 58 4.74 -20.72 12.33
N GLY A 59 4.96 -21.17 13.58
CA GLY A 59 4.10 -22.16 14.22
C GLY A 59 4.17 -23.52 13.51
N ALA A 60 3.02 -24.15 13.29
CA ALA A 60 2.92 -25.48 12.68
C ALA A 60 2.92 -25.46 11.14
N SER A 61 3.70 -24.56 10.52
CA SER A 61 3.71 -24.30 9.07
C SER A 61 2.28 -23.98 8.56
N ARG A 62 1.97 -24.26 7.29
CA ARG A 62 0.64 -23.99 6.72
C ARG A 62 -0.46 -24.84 7.36
N GLY A 63 -0.18 -26.14 7.50
CA GLY A 63 -1.10 -27.12 8.11
C GLY A 63 -2.50 -27.11 7.49
N SER A 64 -3.52 -27.18 8.33
CA SER A 64 -4.93 -27.14 7.95
C SER A 64 -5.71 -26.27 8.93
N VAL A 65 -6.98 -25.97 8.62
CA VAL A 65 -7.89 -25.29 9.56
C VAL A 65 -8.06 -26.03 10.90
N ASN A 66 -7.67 -27.30 10.97
CA ASN A 66 -7.76 -28.14 12.17
C ASN A 66 -6.40 -28.42 12.82
N THR A 67 -5.29 -27.90 12.28
CA THR A 67 -3.94 -28.09 12.81
C THR A 67 -3.61 -26.92 13.73
N PRO A 68 -3.64 -27.07 15.07
CA PRO A 68 -3.42 -25.93 15.96
C PRO A 68 -2.09 -25.22 15.67
N ASP A 69 -2.13 -23.90 15.73
CA ASP A 69 -0.99 -23.00 15.50
C ASP A 69 -0.40 -23.02 14.07
N SER A 70 -1.07 -23.66 13.10
CA SER A 70 -0.74 -23.51 11.67
C SER A 70 -1.30 -22.20 11.12
N SER A 71 -0.76 -21.70 9.99
CA SER A 71 -1.25 -20.45 9.38
C SER A 71 -2.75 -20.53 9.05
N LEU A 72 -3.19 -21.65 8.46
CA LEU A 72 -4.60 -21.87 8.12
C LEU A 72 -5.50 -21.94 9.35
N PHE A 73 -5.05 -22.54 10.45
CA PHE A 73 -5.80 -22.53 11.71
C PHE A 73 -5.94 -21.11 12.25
N ILE A 74 -4.85 -20.35 12.35
CA ILE A 74 -4.86 -19.02 12.95
C ILE A 74 -5.66 -18.04 12.10
N ILE A 75 -5.50 -18.05 10.78
CA ILE A 75 -6.31 -17.21 9.87
C ILE A 75 -7.81 -17.49 10.03
N ASN A 76 -8.21 -18.75 10.08
CA ASN A 76 -9.62 -19.13 10.07
C ASN A 76 -10.27 -19.19 11.45
N ARG A 77 -9.51 -19.22 12.54
CA ARG A 77 -10.06 -19.36 13.90
C ARG A 77 -9.64 -18.26 14.86
N ASP A 78 -8.56 -17.53 14.60
CA ASP A 78 -8.06 -16.42 15.43
C ASP A 78 -7.54 -15.28 14.53
N ALA A 79 -8.43 -14.78 13.66
CA ALA A 79 -8.06 -13.91 12.55
C ALA A 79 -7.35 -12.61 13.01
N PHE A 80 -7.75 -12.03 14.14
CA PHE A 80 -7.09 -10.82 14.66
C PHE A 80 -5.65 -11.08 15.12
N ARG A 81 -5.39 -12.28 15.65
CA ARG A 81 -4.04 -12.77 15.93
C ARG A 81 -3.25 -12.95 14.63
N ALA A 82 -3.86 -13.50 13.58
CA ALA A 82 -3.23 -13.60 12.25
C ALA A 82 -2.83 -12.23 11.68
N VAL A 83 -3.68 -11.20 11.81
CA VAL A 83 -3.37 -9.82 11.40
C VAL A 83 -2.17 -9.28 12.21
N ARG A 84 -2.16 -9.49 13.53
CA ARG A 84 -1.05 -9.06 14.39
C ARG A 84 0.27 -9.74 14.02
N ARG A 85 0.23 -11.06 13.84
CA ARG A 85 1.39 -11.88 13.44
C ARG A 85 1.94 -11.45 12.09
N GLY A 86 1.07 -11.24 11.09
CA GLY A 86 1.51 -10.71 9.79
C GLY A 86 2.14 -9.31 9.90
N ARG A 87 1.61 -8.42 10.74
CA ARG A 87 2.26 -7.13 11.05
C ARG A 87 3.65 -7.32 11.67
N GLN A 88 3.82 -8.28 12.57
CA GLN A 88 5.12 -8.57 13.19
C GLN A 88 6.12 -9.09 12.17
N LEU A 89 5.73 -10.05 11.34
CA LEU A 89 6.56 -10.56 10.25
C LEU A 89 6.92 -9.47 9.24
N PHE A 90 6.00 -8.56 8.91
CA PHE A 90 6.26 -7.43 8.02
C PHE A 90 7.32 -6.45 8.56
N GLN A 91 7.38 -6.28 9.89
CA GLN A 91 8.34 -5.39 10.56
C GLN A 91 9.60 -6.10 11.06
N ARG A 92 9.62 -7.43 11.06
CA ARG A 92 10.76 -8.22 11.51
C ARG A 92 11.95 -7.96 10.60
N LYS A 93 13.12 -7.77 11.22
CA LYS A 93 14.41 -7.88 10.53
C LYS A 93 14.81 -9.34 10.34
N PHE A 94 15.04 -9.73 9.10
CA PHE A 94 15.59 -11.03 8.73
C PHE A 94 17.11 -10.94 8.70
N THR A 95 17.75 -11.91 9.34
CA THR A 95 19.22 -12.00 9.42
C THR A 95 19.77 -12.82 8.24
N ARG A 96 21.08 -12.68 7.96
CA ARG A 96 21.79 -13.57 7.02
C ARG A 96 21.59 -15.06 7.37
N ALA A 97 21.54 -15.40 8.66
CA ALA A 97 21.31 -16.77 9.12
C ALA A 97 19.88 -17.29 8.88
N GLN A 98 18.94 -16.39 8.54
CA GLN A 98 17.56 -16.70 8.17
C GLN A 98 17.34 -16.64 6.65
N GLY A 99 18.42 -16.61 5.86
CA GLY A 99 18.39 -16.60 4.39
C GLY A 99 18.65 -15.22 3.76
N GLN A 100 18.51 -14.12 4.51
CA GLN A 100 18.60 -12.77 3.93
C GLN A 100 19.94 -12.61 3.21
N GLY A 101 19.94 -12.33 1.91
CA GLY A 101 21.08 -12.68 1.06
C GLY A 101 21.09 -11.90 -0.24
N PRO A 102 22.23 -11.65 -0.89
CA PRO A 102 22.17 -11.47 -2.34
C PRO A 102 21.69 -12.80 -2.95
N GLY A 103 20.53 -12.80 -3.62
CA GLY A 103 19.93 -14.00 -4.24
C GLY A 103 20.65 -14.50 -5.50
N ILE A 104 21.75 -13.85 -5.90
CA ILE A 104 22.63 -14.25 -7.01
C ILE A 104 24.09 -14.04 -6.57
N ASP A 105 24.90 -15.09 -6.69
CA ASP A 105 26.33 -15.13 -6.30
C ASP A 105 26.58 -14.66 -4.85
N ASP A 106 27.62 -13.84 -4.63
CA ASP A 106 27.92 -13.16 -3.35
C ASP A 106 27.50 -11.67 -3.39
N GLY A 107 26.62 -11.31 -4.33
CA GLY A 107 26.25 -9.91 -4.61
C GLY A 107 27.31 -9.14 -5.40
N VAL A 108 28.29 -9.83 -6.01
CA VAL A 108 29.29 -9.24 -6.89
C VAL A 108 28.93 -9.48 -8.36
N GLY A 109 29.06 -8.44 -9.17
CA GLY A 109 28.90 -8.54 -10.62
C GLY A 109 28.48 -7.23 -11.24
N ASN A 110 28.15 -7.26 -12.54
CA ASN A 110 27.67 -6.07 -13.22
C ASN A 110 26.17 -5.92 -13.03
N ILE A 111 25.78 -5.08 -12.08
CA ILE A 111 24.38 -4.70 -11.80
C ILE A 111 23.69 -4.04 -13.01
N GLY A 112 24.42 -3.65 -14.05
CA GLY A 112 23.94 -3.21 -15.36
C GLY A 112 23.54 -4.35 -16.32
N THR A 113 23.77 -5.60 -15.92
CA THR A 113 23.44 -6.82 -16.71
C THR A 113 22.69 -7.88 -15.91
N THR A 114 22.78 -7.86 -14.58
CA THR A 114 22.15 -8.83 -13.67
C THR A 114 21.42 -8.08 -12.56
N ILE A 115 20.10 -7.98 -12.68
CA ILE A 115 19.25 -7.20 -11.75
C ILE A 115 19.26 -7.81 -10.33
N GLY A 116 19.25 -9.14 -10.23
CA GLY A 116 19.19 -9.85 -8.94
C GLY A 116 20.40 -9.66 -8.02
N ILE A 117 21.48 -9.03 -8.49
CA ILE A 117 22.62 -8.61 -7.65
C ILE A 117 22.17 -7.58 -6.57
N GLY A 118 21.12 -6.80 -6.84
CA GLY A 118 20.61 -5.83 -5.88
C GLY A 118 19.66 -6.40 -4.83
N ALA A 119 19.37 -7.71 -4.87
CA ALA A 119 18.61 -8.38 -3.81
C ALA A 119 19.38 -8.38 -2.48
N GLY A 120 18.65 -8.43 -1.37
CA GLY A 120 19.25 -8.51 -0.03
C GLY A 120 19.77 -7.18 0.53
N LEU A 121 19.38 -6.06 -0.08
CA LEU A 121 19.63 -4.71 0.46
C LEU A 121 18.63 -4.35 1.57
N ALA A 122 17.40 -4.88 1.48
CA ALA A 122 16.40 -4.76 2.53
C ALA A 122 16.42 -5.96 3.48
N ASP A 123 16.33 -5.71 4.78
CA ASP A 123 16.23 -6.73 5.83
C ASP A 123 14.79 -6.94 6.33
N SER A 124 13.83 -6.15 5.86
CA SER A 124 12.43 -6.17 6.30
C SER A 124 11.54 -5.44 5.30
N CYS A 125 10.27 -5.85 5.16
CA CYS A 125 9.32 -5.14 4.29
C CYS A 125 9.10 -3.70 4.78
N ALA A 126 9.09 -3.50 6.10
CA ALA A 126 8.92 -2.18 6.72
C ALA A 126 10.11 -1.23 6.50
N ALA A 127 11.30 -1.72 6.12
CA ALA A 127 12.43 -0.87 5.75
C ALA A 127 12.04 0.10 4.62
N CYS A 128 11.32 -0.40 3.63
CA CYS A 128 10.92 0.36 2.45
C CYS A 128 9.46 0.83 2.51
N HIS A 129 8.57 0.06 3.14
CA HIS A 129 7.13 0.31 3.14
C HIS A 129 6.57 0.86 4.47
N GLY A 130 7.42 1.24 5.43
CA GLY A 130 7.02 1.69 6.77
C GLY A 130 6.24 3.01 6.87
N ARG A 131 6.11 3.79 5.78
CA ARG A 131 5.43 5.11 5.80
C ARG A 131 4.04 4.98 6.43
N PRO A 132 3.61 5.97 7.26
CA PRO A 132 4.24 7.27 7.50
C PRO A 132 5.28 7.28 8.64
N ARG A 133 5.52 6.15 9.33
CA ARG A 133 6.57 6.05 10.36
C ARG A 133 7.87 5.49 9.77
N GLY A 134 9.01 6.01 10.24
CA GLY A 134 10.34 5.60 9.80
C GLY A 134 10.77 6.06 8.40
N SER A 135 11.97 5.66 8.02
CA SER A 135 12.70 6.13 6.84
C SER A 135 12.34 5.40 5.55
N ALA A 136 11.06 5.06 5.37
CA ALA A 136 10.61 4.30 4.21
C ALA A 136 10.94 5.04 2.90
N GLY A 137 11.90 4.50 2.14
CA GLY A 137 12.29 5.02 0.83
C GLY A 137 13.07 6.33 0.86
N LEU A 138 14.04 6.51 1.75
CA LEU A 138 15.00 7.62 1.67
C LEU A 138 16.31 7.10 1.08
N GLY A 139 16.28 6.85 -0.23
CA GLY A 139 17.29 6.10 -0.94
C GLY A 139 16.60 5.29 -2.03
N GLY A 140 17.30 5.06 -3.14
CA GLY A 140 16.77 4.24 -4.22
C GLY A 140 16.65 2.77 -3.83
N ASP A 141 15.56 2.43 -3.13
CA ASP A 141 15.43 1.14 -2.42
C ASP A 141 14.82 0.02 -3.27
N VAL A 142 14.30 0.33 -4.46
CA VAL A 142 13.87 -0.67 -5.45
C VAL A 142 14.84 -0.62 -6.63
N VAL A 143 15.36 -1.78 -7.02
CA VAL A 143 16.28 -1.92 -8.16
C VAL A 143 15.49 -1.82 -9.47
N THR A 144 15.06 -0.62 -9.81
CA THR A 144 14.71 -0.26 -11.18
C THR A 144 15.88 0.53 -11.73
N ARG A 145 16.46 0.09 -12.84
CA ARG A 145 17.55 0.83 -13.51
C ARG A 145 17.10 1.15 -14.93
N PRO A 146 17.43 2.35 -15.45
CA PRO A 146 18.45 3.29 -14.95
C PRO A 146 18.05 4.15 -13.74
N ASP A 147 16.76 4.30 -13.44
CA ASP A 147 16.27 5.18 -12.36
C ASP A 147 15.67 4.38 -11.21
N SER A 148 16.25 4.52 -10.01
CA SER A 148 15.69 3.90 -8.81
C SER A 148 14.41 4.60 -8.36
N ARG A 149 13.54 3.87 -7.64
CA ARG A 149 12.21 4.32 -7.26
C ARG A 149 11.99 4.26 -5.75
N ASN A 150 11.13 5.15 -5.28
CA ASN A 150 10.61 5.10 -3.93
C ASN A 150 9.56 4.00 -3.80
N ALA A 151 9.71 3.17 -2.77
CA ALA A 151 8.69 2.21 -2.40
C ALA A 151 7.37 2.94 -2.03
N PRO A 152 6.22 2.52 -2.60
CA PRO A 152 4.93 3.11 -2.24
C PRO A 152 4.51 2.67 -0.83
N HIS A 153 3.61 3.42 -0.19
CA HIS A 153 2.91 2.89 0.99
C HIS A 153 1.99 1.71 0.58
N LEU A 154 1.62 0.87 1.53
CA LEU A 154 0.75 -0.29 1.29
C LEU A 154 -0.67 -0.13 1.84
N PHE A 155 -1.03 1.02 2.42
CA PHE A 155 -2.38 1.25 2.94
C PHE A 155 -3.48 0.90 1.92
N GLY A 156 -4.45 0.10 2.36
CA GLY A 156 -5.59 -0.34 1.56
C GLY A 156 -5.25 -1.34 0.43
N LEU A 157 -4.11 -2.04 0.49
CA LEU A 157 -3.69 -2.96 -0.58
C LEU A 157 -4.73 -4.04 -0.89
N GLY A 158 -5.30 -4.68 0.14
CA GLY A 158 -6.38 -5.66 -0.02
C GLY A 158 -7.63 -5.11 -0.71
N LEU A 159 -7.95 -3.83 -0.50
CA LEU A 159 -9.09 -3.17 -1.15
C LEU A 159 -8.84 -3.01 -2.65
N ARG A 160 -7.61 -2.67 -3.03
CA ARG A 160 -7.20 -2.55 -4.44
C ARG A 160 -7.24 -3.89 -5.14
N GLU A 161 -6.78 -4.96 -4.50
CA GLU A 161 -6.88 -6.32 -5.04
C GLU A 161 -8.33 -6.73 -5.29
N MET A 162 -9.19 -6.58 -4.27
CA MET A 162 -10.61 -6.94 -4.37
C MET A 162 -11.33 -6.17 -5.46
N LEU A 163 -11.11 -4.84 -5.56
CA LEU A 163 -11.71 -4.03 -6.60
C LEU A 163 -11.28 -4.48 -8.00
N ALA A 164 -9.97 -4.69 -8.22
CA ALA A 164 -9.45 -5.13 -9.50
C ALA A 164 -9.93 -6.53 -9.90
N ASP A 165 -10.04 -7.45 -8.95
CA ASP A 165 -10.52 -8.82 -9.20
C ASP A 165 -12.02 -8.86 -9.54
N GLU A 166 -12.85 -8.09 -8.82
CA GLU A 166 -14.27 -7.94 -9.14
C GLU A 166 -14.47 -7.26 -10.51
N MET A 167 -13.73 -6.18 -10.80
CA MET A 167 -13.78 -5.51 -12.09
C MET A 167 -13.34 -6.42 -13.24
N THR A 168 -12.29 -7.23 -13.04
CA THR A 168 -11.86 -8.25 -14.01
C THR A 168 -13.00 -9.23 -14.29
N SER A 169 -13.66 -9.71 -13.24
CA SER A 169 -14.77 -10.65 -13.35
C SER A 169 -15.94 -10.06 -14.15
N ASP A 170 -16.30 -8.80 -13.90
CA ASP A 170 -17.33 -8.07 -14.66
C ASP A 170 -16.95 -7.95 -16.14
N LEU A 171 -15.71 -7.53 -16.46
CA LEU A 171 -15.25 -7.36 -17.83
C LEU A 171 -15.25 -8.69 -18.61
N ARG A 172 -14.80 -9.78 -17.97
CA ARG A 172 -14.81 -11.13 -18.57
C ARG A 172 -16.23 -11.68 -18.72
N ALA A 173 -17.17 -11.31 -17.85
CA ALA A 173 -18.59 -11.62 -18.02
C ALA A 173 -19.17 -10.93 -19.27
N VAL A 174 -18.86 -9.64 -19.49
CA VAL A 174 -19.25 -8.91 -20.71
C VAL A 174 -18.66 -9.57 -21.97
N ARG A 175 -17.39 -9.98 -21.95
CA ARG A 175 -16.76 -10.75 -23.05
C ARG A 175 -17.56 -12.01 -23.37
N SER A 176 -17.91 -12.78 -22.34
CA SER A 176 -18.67 -14.03 -22.49
C SER A 176 -20.07 -13.77 -23.06
N GLN A 177 -20.73 -12.68 -22.62
CA GLN A 177 -22.01 -12.25 -23.15
C GLN A 177 -21.94 -11.81 -24.61
N ALA A 178 -20.88 -11.10 -25.02
CA ALA A 178 -20.66 -10.68 -26.40
C ALA A 178 -20.51 -11.90 -27.32
N ILE A 179 -19.71 -12.89 -26.91
CA ILE A 179 -19.53 -14.16 -27.64
C ILE A 179 -20.87 -14.90 -27.77
N ALA A 180 -21.59 -15.09 -26.66
CA ALA A 180 -22.86 -15.81 -26.67
C ALA A 180 -23.91 -15.12 -27.57
N SER A 181 -23.99 -13.79 -27.49
CA SER A 181 -24.91 -12.98 -28.30
C SER A 181 -24.56 -13.05 -29.79
N ALA A 182 -23.27 -13.02 -30.13
CA ALA A 182 -22.82 -13.10 -31.52
C ALA A 182 -23.10 -14.48 -32.14
N LYS A 183 -22.89 -15.56 -31.37
CA LYS A 183 -23.27 -16.92 -31.76
C LYS A 183 -24.77 -17.06 -32.00
N GLN A 184 -25.59 -16.53 -31.09
CA GLN A 184 -27.04 -16.59 -31.19
C GLN A 184 -27.56 -15.81 -32.42
N LYS A 185 -27.06 -14.60 -32.65
CA LYS A 185 -27.51 -13.72 -33.74
C LYS A 185 -26.84 -14.04 -35.08
N ARG A 186 -25.79 -14.87 -35.09
CA ARG A 186 -24.96 -15.19 -36.26
C ARG A 186 -24.34 -13.94 -36.92
N GLN A 187 -24.09 -12.90 -36.14
CA GLN A 187 -23.41 -11.68 -36.56
C GLN A 187 -22.53 -11.13 -35.43
N PRO A 188 -21.49 -10.33 -35.71
CA PRO A 188 -20.70 -9.68 -34.67
C PRO A 188 -21.57 -8.84 -33.73
N VAL A 189 -21.26 -8.87 -32.43
CA VAL A 189 -21.96 -8.10 -31.40
C VAL A 189 -20.93 -7.34 -30.56
N SER A 190 -20.99 -6.01 -30.61
CA SER A 190 -20.19 -5.13 -29.75
C SER A 190 -20.94 -4.78 -28.48
N LEU A 191 -20.27 -4.92 -27.32
CA LEU A 191 -20.79 -4.53 -26.01
C LEU A 191 -19.82 -3.56 -25.33
N PRO A 192 -20.32 -2.54 -24.61
CA PRO A 192 -19.47 -1.66 -23.82
C PRO A 192 -18.86 -2.40 -22.64
N LEU A 193 -17.58 -2.16 -22.37
CA LEU A 193 -16.87 -2.67 -21.21
C LEU A 193 -16.94 -1.63 -20.10
N VAL A 194 -17.91 -1.76 -19.20
CA VAL A 194 -18.10 -0.86 -18.06
C VAL A 194 -18.22 -1.67 -16.78
N THR A 195 -17.44 -1.30 -15.77
CA THR A 195 -17.52 -1.90 -14.43
C THR A 195 -17.28 -0.84 -13.36
N LYS A 196 -18.06 -0.88 -12.28
CA LYS A 196 -17.98 0.07 -11.15
C LYS A 196 -17.97 1.55 -11.57
N GLY A 197 -18.64 1.88 -12.68
CA GLY A 197 -18.69 3.24 -13.22
C GLY A 197 -17.50 3.64 -14.11
N VAL A 198 -16.53 2.76 -14.32
CA VAL A 198 -15.34 2.97 -15.16
C VAL A 198 -15.54 2.32 -16.53
N SER A 199 -15.20 3.05 -17.60
CA SER A 199 -15.23 2.55 -18.98
C SER A 199 -13.85 2.09 -19.46
N PHE A 200 -13.80 0.87 -20.00
CA PHE A 200 -12.65 0.22 -20.64
C PHE A 200 -12.87 0.08 -22.16
N GLY A 201 -13.72 0.92 -22.75
CA GLY A 201 -14.04 0.91 -24.16
C GLY A 201 -15.11 -0.13 -24.52
N SER A 202 -14.87 -0.95 -25.54
CA SER A 202 -15.83 -1.97 -25.99
C SER A 202 -15.15 -3.23 -26.50
N ILE A 203 -15.88 -4.34 -26.48
CA ILE A 203 -15.44 -5.63 -27.02
C ILE A 203 -16.47 -6.15 -28.01
N THR A 204 -15.99 -6.69 -29.13
CA THR A 204 -16.86 -7.31 -30.14
C THR A 204 -16.67 -8.81 -30.13
N GLY A 205 -17.73 -9.56 -29.83
CA GLY A 205 -17.76 -11.01 -30.02
C GLY A 205 -18.15 -11.36 -31.45
N ASN A 206 -17.55 -12.41 -32.02
CA ASN A 206 -17.85 -12.91 -33.35
C ASN A 206 -18.62 -14.24 -33.30
N PRO A 207 -19.38 -14.60 -34.36
CA PRO A 207 -20.16 -15.85 -34.39
C PRO A 207 -19.32 -17.13 -34.29
N ASP A 208 -18.03 -17.08 -34.66
CA ASP A 208 -17.09 -18.20 -34.55
C ASP A 208 -16.55 -18.40 -33.11
N GLY A 209 -16.87 -17.48 -32.20
CA GLY A 209 -16.39 -17.50 -30.81
C GLY A 209 -15.14 -16.67 -30.56
N SER A 210 -14.53 -16.08 -31.59
CA SER A 210 -13.43 -15.13 -31.42
C SER A 210 -13.92 -13.79 -30.89
N VAL A 211 -12.99 -12.96 -30.42
CA VAL A 211 -13.26 -11.60 -29.95
C VAL A 211 -12.32 -10.61 -30.63
N ASN A 212 -12.85 -9.43 -30.95
CA ASN A 212 -12.06 -8.27 -31.34
C ASN A 212 -11.94 -7.32 -30.13
N THR A 213 -10.70 -7.11 -29.69
CA THR A 213 -10.32 -6.27 -28.56
C THR A 213 -9.70 -4.93 -28.98
N SER A 214 -9.76 -4.54 -30.26
CA SER A 214 -9.14 -3.30 -30.77
C SER A 214 -9.72 -2.01 -30.17
N GLN A 215 -10.84 -2.10 -29.47
CA GLN A 215 -11.51 -1.00 -28.78
C GLN A 215 -11.46 -1.14 -27.26
N VAL A 216 -10.68 -2.11 -26.73
CA VAL A 216 -10.38 -2.23 -25.30
C VAL A 216 -9.36 -1.16 -24.93
N GLN A 217 -9.54 -0.51 -23.77
CA GLN A 217 -8.71 0.61 -23.33
C GLN A 217 -8.20 0.40 -21.90
N GLY A 218 -6.92 0.73 -21.68
CA GLY A 218 -6.31 0.78 -20.35
C GLY A 218 -6.08 -0.56 -19.64
N VAL A 219 -6.38 -1.68 -20.32
CA VAL A 219 -6.11 -3.06 -19.86
C VAL A 219 -5.70 -3.92 -21.06
N ASP A 220 -5.07 -5.06 -20.78
CA ASP A 220 -4.65 -6.01 -21.80
C ASP A 220 -5.87 -6.73 -22.44
N PRO A 221 -5.72 -7.34 -23.63
CA PRO A 221 -6.81 -8.10 -24.28
C PRO A 221 -7.40 -9.25 -23.43
N ASP A 222 -6.68 -9.71 -22.41
CA ASP A 222 -7.16 -10.71 -21.44
C ASP A 222 -8.21 -10.16 -20.46
N LEU A 223 -8.41 -8.83 -20.45
CA LEU A 223 -9.30 -8.05 -19.60
C LEU A 223 -8.96 -8.12 -18.10
N ARG A 224 -7.73 -8.54 -17.75
CA ARG A 224 -7.26 -8.60 -16.37
C ARG A 224 -6.82 -7.21 -15.91
N ILE A 225 -7.42 -6.75 -14.82
CA ILE A 225 -6.96 -5.54 -14.14
C ILE A 225 -5.80 -5.92 -13.22
N ARG A 226 -4.67 -5.23 -13.38
CA ARG A 226 -3.42 -5.44 -12.65
C ARG A 226 -3.18 -4.24 -11.72
N PRO A 227 -3.60 -4.29 -10.44
CA PRO A 227 -3.63 -3.11 -9.57
C PRO A 227 -2.27 -2.76 -8.95
N PHE A 228 -1.24 -3.56 -9.20
CA PHE A 228 0.07 -3.47 -8.54
C PHE A 228 1.18 -3.08 -9.50
N PHE A 229 2.22 -2.43 -8.96
CA PHE A 229 3.30 -1.77 -9.72
C PHE A 229 2.81 -0.58 -10.57
N ALA A 230 3.75 0.28 -11.02
CA ALA A 230 3.42 1.50 -11.75
C ALA A 230 2.81 1.20 -13.13
N GLN A 231 3.29 0.14 -13.76
CA GLN A 231 2.91 -0.33 -15.08
C GLN A 231 1.75 -1.34 -15.04
N GLY A 232 1.21 -1.69 -13.85
CA GLY A 232 0.22 -2.76 -13.71
C GLY A 232 0.83 -4.13 -14.01
N GLY A 233 1.81 -4.55 -13.21
CA GLY A 233 2.63 -5.74 -13.47
C GLY A 233 2.08 -7.05 -12.92
N THR A 234 1.38 -7.02 -11.78
CA THR A 234 0.86 -8.23 -11.13
C THR A 234 -0.57 -8.06 -10.63
N ILE A 235 -1.23 -9.18 -10.32
CA ILE A 235 -2.65 -9.26 -9.99
C ILE A 235 -2.93 -9.54 -8.52
N SER A 236 -1.95 -10.05 -7.77
CA SER A 236 -2.15 -10.49 -6.38
C SER A 236 -1.08 -9.97 -5.42
N MET A 237 -1.48 -9.76 -4.16
CA MET A 237 -0.57 -9.46 -3.06
C MET A 237 0.40 -10.62 -2.83
N ARG A 238 -0.01 -11.85 -3.13
CA ARG A 238 0.83 -13.04 -2.95
C ARG A 238 2.02 -13.05 -3.91
N GLU A 239 1.79 -12.76 -5.20
CA GLU A 239 2.88 -12.54 -6.17
C GLU A 239 3.78 -11.39 -5.74
N PHE A 240 3.20 -10.27 -5.29
CA PHE A 240 3.98 -9.14 -4.77
C PHE A 240 4.85 -9.54 -3.57
N ILE A 241 4.33 -10.28 -2.59
CA ILE A 241 5.08 -10.71 -1.40
C ILE A 241 6.21 -11.64 -1.79
N VAL A 242 5.94 -12.69 -2.58
CA VAL A 242 6.95 -13.68 -2.97
C VAL A 242 8.04 -13.03 -3.84
N GLY A 243 7.63 -12.20 -4.80
CA GLY A 243 8.57 -11.43 -5.63
C GLY A 243 9.40 -10.44 -4.83
N ALA A 244 8.83 -9.75 -3.84
CA ALA A 244 9.58 -8.82 -2.98
C ALA A 244 10.54 -9.54 -2.02
N LEU A 245 10.14 -10.69 -1.47
CA LEU A 245 11.02 -11.54 -0.67
C LEU A 245 12.26 -11.94 -1.48
N HIS A 246 12.06 -12.40 -2.71
CA HIS A 246 13.15 -12.79 -3.61
C HIS A 246 13.97 -11.59 -4.11
N GLY A 247 13.32 -10.66 -4.82
CA GLY A 247 14.01 -9.61 -5.58
C GLY A 247 14.60 -8.49 -4.74
N GLU A 248 14.02 -8.20 -3.56
CA GLU A 248 14.45 -7.06 -2.73
C GLU A 248 15.16 -7.51 -1.45
N MET A 249 14.70 -8.61 -0.85
CA MET A 249 15.24 -9.13 0.41
C MET A 249 16.17 -10.34 0.23
N GLY A 250 16.18 -10.95 -0.97
CA GLY A 250 16.92 -12.17 -1.30
C GLY A 250 16.61 -13.31 -0.33
N LEU A 251 15.32 -13.54 -0.12
CA LEU A 251 14.77 -14.62 0.68
C LEU A 251 13.94 -15.52 -0.23
N GLU A 252 14.28 -16.80 -0.26
CA GLU A 252 13.56 -17.75 -1.12
C GLU A 252 12.29 -18.31 -0.47
N ALA A 253 11.16 -18.10 -1.15
CA ALA A 253 9.85 -18.62 -0.77
C ALA A 253 9.26 -19.47 -1.90
N VAL A 254 9.41 -20.79 -1.79
CA VAL A 254 8.84 -21.77 -2.74
C VAL A 254 7.34 -21.91 -2.48
N ASP A 255 6.58 -21.01 -3.08
CA ASP A 255 5.15 -20.88 -2.84
C ASP A 255 4.32 -21.93 -3.61
N PRO A 256 3.64 -22.88 -2.93
CA PRO A 256 2.88 -23.93 -3.61
C PRO A 256 1.66 -23.40 -4.36
N ASP A 257 1.06 -22.29 -3.93
CA ASP A 257 -0.13 -21.75 -4.58
C ASP A 257 0.25 -21.09 -5.91
N LEU A 258 1.30 -20.27 -5.92
CA LEU A 258 1.86 -19.69 -7.14
C LEU A 258 2.44 -20.76 -8.07
N ALA A 259 3.11 -21.79 -7.53
CA ALA A 259 3.62 -22.89 -8.35
C ALA A 259 2.50 -23.65 -9.07
N ALA A 260 1.43 -23.98 -8.35
CA ALA A 260 0.28 -24.66 -8.96
C ALA A 260 -0.46 -23.75 -9.95
N ALA A 261 -0.69 -22.48 -9.59
CA ALA A 261 -1.39 -21.54 -10.44
C ALA A 261 -0.60 -21.19 -11.71
N SER A 262 0.71 -20.94 -11.63
CA SER A 262 1.56 -20.73 -12.82
C SER A 262 1.63 -21.97 -13.74
N ALA A 263 1.42 -23.18 -13.19
CA ALA A 263 1.29 -24.42 -13.95
C ALA A 263 -0.12 -24.64 -14.56
N GLY A 264 -1.02 -23.65 -14.47
CA GLY A 264 -2.36 -23.68 -15.07
C GLY A 264 -3.48 -24.10 -14.13
N ALA A 265 -3.19 -24.36 -12.85
CA ALA A 265 -4.23 -24.72 -11.89
C ALA A 265 -5.04 -23.50 -11.44
N ARG A 266 -6.25 -23.76 -10.94
CA ARG A 266 -7.04 -22.77 -10.22
C ARG A 266 -6.86 -22.96 -8.72
N VAL A 267 -6.28 -21.98 -8.05
CA VAL A 267 -5.95 -21.99 -6.62
C VAL A 267 -6.69 -20.87 -5.90
N VAL A 268 -7.06 -21.11 -4.65
CA VAL A 268 -7.58 -20.07 -3.74
C VAL A 268 -6.58 -19.90 -2.61
N THR A 269 -6.02 -18.70 -2.47
CA THR A 269 -5.04 -18.41 -1.42
C THR A 269 -5.71 -18.42 -0.04
N PRO A 270 -4.95 -18.49 1.07
CA PRO A 270 -5.51 -18.40 2.41
C PRO A 270 -6.28 -17.10 2.70
N SER A 271 -5.99 -16.04 1.94
CA SER A 271 -6.69 -14.75 2.01
C SER A 271 -7.89 -14.66 1.06
N GLY A 272 -8.24 -15.76 0.38
CA GLY A 272 -9.40 -15.88 -0.50
C GLY A 272 -9.19 -15.30 -1.91
N MET A 273 -7.96 -14.97 -2.31
CA MET A 273 -7.67 -14.56 -3.68
C MET A 273 -7.74 -15.77 -4.61
N VAL A 274 -8.40 -15.63 -5.76
CA VAL A 274 -8.47 -16.71 -6.76
C VAL A 274 -7.39 -16.47 -7.80
N LEU A 275 -6.47 -17.42 -7.93
CA LEU A 275 -5.47 -17.44 -9.00
C LEU A 275 -5.87 -18.52 -9.99
N ASP A 276 -6.27 -18.13 -11.21
CA ASP A 276 -6.68 -19.07 -12.25
C ASP A 276 -5.65 -19.09 -13.39
N GLY A 277 -4.68 -20.00 -13.30
CA GLY A 277 -3.63 -20.16 -14.30
C GLY A 277 -4.11 -20.52 -15.71
N SER A 278 -5.36 -20.97 -15.85
CA SER A 278 -5.95 -21.22 -17.16
C SER A 278 -6.41 -19.93 -17.86
N GLN A 279 -6.55 -18.83 -17.12
CA GLN A 279 -7.03 -17.55 -17.62
C GLN A 279 -6.02 -16.41 -17.44
N ASP A 280 -5.17 -16.50 -16.43
CA ASP A 280 -4.26 -15.45 -16.00
C ASP A 280 -2.81 -15.91 -16.15
N ALA A 281 -1.95 -14.98 -16.58
CA ALA A 281 -0.50 -15.19 -16.49
C ALA A 281 -0.08 -14.95 -15.04
N ILE A 282 0.24 -16.03 -14.33
CA ILE A 282 0.67 -16.00 -12.93
C ILE A 282 2.18 -16.16 -12.87
N GLU A 283 2.84 -15.31 -12.10
CA GLU A 283 4.27 -15.44 -11.85
C GLU A 283 4.56 -16.69 -11.00
N ALA A 284 5.43 -17.56 -11.50
CA ALA A 284 5.89 -18.72 -10.74
C ALA A 284 6.77 -18.25 -9.58
N PRO A 285 6.75 -18.95 -8.42
CA PRO A 285 7.70 -18.64 -7.37
C PRO A 285 9.13 -18.90 -7.87
N PRO A 286 10.13 -18.20 -7.32
CA PRO A 286 11.52 -18.48 -7.63
C PRO A 286 11.88 -19.94 -7.29
N PRO A 287 12.82 -20.55 -8.02
CA PRO A 287 13.31 -21.88 -7.68
C PRO A 287 13.99 -21.83 -6.29
N PRO A 288 14.01 -22.96 -5.56
CA PRO A 288 14.76 -23.03 -4.30
C PRO A 288 16.22 -22.63 -4.49
N ASP A 289 16.80 -21.96 -3.49
CA ASP A 289 18.21 -21.61 -3.50
C ASP A 289 19.08 -22.87 -3.63
N PRO A 290 20.11 -22.90 -4.51
CA PRO A 290 20.94 -24.09 -4.70
C PRO A 290 21.71 -24.55 -3.44
N LEU A 291 21.98 -23.64 -2.49
CA LEU A 291 22.75 -23.90 -1.27
C LEU A 291 21.86 -24.15 -0.05
N ASN A 292 20.79 -23.37 0.10
CA ASN A 292 19.94 -23.31 1.30
C ASN A 292 18.52 -23.86 1.06
N GLY A 293 18.12 -24.10 -0.20
CA GLY A 293 16.81 -24.62 -0.56
C GLY A 293 15.69 -23.60 -0.33
N ASN A 294 14.61 -24.02 0.35
CA ASN A 294 13.52 -23.13 0.72
C ASN A 294 13.80 -22.51 2.09
N GLU A 295 14.04 -21.21 2.12
CA GLU A 295 14.44 -20.48 3.34
C GLU A 295 13.23 -19.97 4.13
N ILE A 296 12.16 -19.62 3.42
CA ILE A 296 10.93 -19.09 3.99
C ILE A 296 9.83 -20.15 3.98
N ASP A 297 9.30 -20.45 5.17
CA ASP A 297 8.09 -21.27 5.28
C ASP A 297 6.89 -20.50 4.71
N VAL A 298 6.07 -21.16 3.89
CA VAL A 298 4.88 -20.59 3.24
C VAL A 298 3.89 -19.99 4.25
N ALA A 299 3.85 -20.45 5.51
CA ALA A 299 3.04 -19.85 6.57
C ALA A 299 3.36 -18.36 6.78
N LEU A 300 4.62 -17.96 6.54
CA LEU A 300 5.02 -16.56 6.57
C LEU A 300 4.29 -15.75 5.50
N VAL A 301 4.28 -16.26 4.26
CA VAL A 301 3.58 -15.65 3.12
C VAL A 301 2.07 -15.56 3.41
N ASP A 302 1.49 -16.59 4.02
CA ASP A 302 0.07 -16.62 4.40
C ASP A 302 -0.27 -15.51 5.40
N HIS A 303 0.55 -15.32 6.43
CA HIS A 303 0.35 -14.27 7.41
C HIS A 303 0.58 -12.87 6.83
N LEU A 304 1.58 -12.69 5.96
CA LEU A 304 1.82 -11.41 5.27
C LEU A 304 0.66 -11.06 4.34
N GLU A 305 0.19 -12.01 3.52
CA GLU A 305 -0.94 -11.82 2.61
C GLU A 305 -2.20 -11.46 3.40
N PHE A 306 -2.48 -12.19 4.47
CA PHE A 306 -3.66 -11.95 5.30
C PHE A 306 -3.59 -10.62 6.05
N TYR A 307 -2.40 -10.20 6.46
CA TYR A 307 -2.18 -8.87 7.01
C TYR A 307 -2.42 -7.78 5.97
N LEU A 308 -1.89 -7.90 4.75
CA LEU A 308 -2.08 -6.89 3.69
C LEU A 308 -3.53 -6.84 3.18
N LEU A 309 -4.26 -7.95 3.20
CA LEU A 309 -5.71 -7.98 2.97
C LEU A 309 -6.45 -7.07 3.96
N ASN A 310 -6.07 -7.15 5.24
CA ASN A 310 -6.69 -6.42 6.34
C ASN A 310 -5.97 -5.12 6.68
N TYR A 311 -4.98 -4.71 5.87
CA TYR A 311 -4.20 -3.52 6.15
C TYR A 311 -5.03 -2.27 5.92
N PHE A 312 -4.79 -1.28 6.76
CA PHE A 312 -5.71 -0.17 6.96
C PHE A 312 -5.81 0.68 5.70
N LYS A 313 -7.00 1.21 5.42
CA LYS A 313 -7.13 2.30 4.44
C LYS A 313 -6.54 3.59 5.03
N PRO A 314 -6.06 4.53 4.21
CA PRO A 314 -5.54 5.80 4.72
C PRO A 314 -6.59 6.58 5.49
N GLY A 315 -6.11 7.43 6.40
CA GLY A 315 -6.96 8.33 7.15
C GLY A 315 -7.42 9.52 6.31
N SER A 316 -8.49 10.17 6.73
CA SER A 316 -8.93 11.44 6.12
C SER A 316 -8.78 12.57 7.13
N SER A 317 -8.03 13.61 6.77
CA SER A 317 -7.88 14.80 7.60
C SER A 317 -9.15 15.64 7.59
N HIS A 318 -9.15 16.74 8.35
CA HIS A 318 -10.28 17.67 8.44
C HIS A 318 -10.69 18.20 7.05
N GLN A 319 -11.90 17.87 6.61
CA GLN A 319 -12.47 18.30 5.33
C GLN A 319 -13.19 19.65 5.48
N ASP A 320 -12.42 20.73 5.51
CA ASP A 320 -12.97 22.09 5.58
C ASP A 320 -13.61 22.56 4.26
N ILE A 321 -14.22 23.76 4.28
CA ILE A 321 -14.90 24.35 3.11
C ILE A 321 -13.94 24.50 1.93
N ARG A 322 -12.65 24.78 2.19
CA ARG A 322 -11.64 24.93 1.14
C ARG A 322 -11.33 23.59 0.49
N ALA A 323 -11.22 22.51 1.25
CA ALA A 323 -11.02 21.17 0.72
C ALA A 323 -12.24 20.70 -0.09
N GLN A 324 -13.45 20.99 0.37
CA GLN A 324 -14.68 20.70 -0.37
C GLN A 324 -14.73 21.45 -1.70
N HIS A 325 -14.34 22.73 -1.70
CA HIS A 325 -14.21 23.51 -2.93
C HIS A 325 -13.12 22.95 -3.85
N GLY A 326 -11.98 22.56 -3.30
CA GLY A 326 -10.90 21.93 -4.06
C GLY A 326 -11.33 20.64 -4.77
N LEU A 327 -12.14 19.80 -4.13
CA LEU A 327 -12.74 18.63 -4.77
C LEU A 327 -13.70 19.02 -5.90
N GLN A 328 -14.47 20.10 -5.75
CA GLN A 328 -15.32 20.61 -6.84
C GLN A 328 -14.48 21.07 -8.04
N VAL A 329 -13.41 21.82 -7.79
CA VAL A 329 -12.45 22.23 -8.84
C VAL A 329 -11.82 20.99 -9.50
N PHE A 330 -11.37 20.01 -8.71
CA PHE A 330 -10.82 18.74 -9.20
C PHE A 330 -11.78 18.03 -10.18
N ASN A 331 -13.08 18.03 -9.86
CA ASN A 331 -14.12 17.50 -10.75
C ASN A 331 -14.30 18.34 -12.01
N GLN A 332 -14.36 19.68 -11.87
CA GLN A 332 -14.58 20.61 -12.98
C GLN A 332 -13.44 20.58 -14.02
N LEU A 333 -12.19 20.37 -13.57
CA LEU A 333 -11.04 20.21 -14.44
C LEU A 333 -11.00 18.85 -15.17
N GLY A 334 -11.92 17.94 -14.84
CA GLY A 334 -11.98 16.60 -15.43
C GLY A 334 -10.95 15.62 -14.86
N CYS A 335 -10.32 15.92 -13.72
CA CYS A 335 -9.34 15.00 -13.11
C CYS A 335 -9.98 13.65 -12.72
N THR A 336 -11.29 13.64 -12.41
CA THR A 336 -12.06 12.42 -12.08
C THR A 336 -12.37 11.53 -13.28
N THR A 337 -11.97 11.91 -14.49
CA THR A 337 -12.05 11.00 -15.65
C THR A 337 -11.16 9.77 -15.48
N CYS A 338 -9.99 9.94 -14.85
CA CYS A 338 -9.08 8.84 -14.48
C CYS A 338 -9.11 8.60 -12.96
N HIS A 339 -9.15 9.68 -12.16
CA HIS A 339 -9.16 9.58 -10.69
C HIS A 339 -10.58 9.39 -10.14
N VAL A 340 -11.19 8.23 -10.38
CA VAL A 340 -12.54 7.93 -9.91
C VAL A 340 -12.59 7.85 -8.39
N GLN A 341 -13.36 8.75 -7.77
CA GLN A 341 -13.33 9.00 -6.33
C GLN A 341 -13.71 7.78 -5.49
N ASN A 342 -14.80 7.09 -5.85
CA ASN A 342 -15.39 6.04 -5.04
C ASN A 342 -15.63 4.79 -5.89
N LEU A 343 -15.32 3.62 -5.35
CA LEU A 343 -15.60 2.34 -5.98
C LEU A 343 -16.27 1.39 -4.98
N THR A 344 -17.17 0.53 -5.44
CA THR A 344 -17.91 -0.40 -4.56
C THR A 344 -17.26 -1.78 -4.61
N ILE A 345 -16.96 -2.35 -3.45
CA ILE A 345 -16.67 -3.78 -3.30
C ILE A 345 -17.99 -4.49 -3.02
N ASN A 346 -18.28 -5.55 -3.77
CA ASN A 346 -19.50 -6.33 -3.63
C ASN A 346 -19.34 -7.47 -2.62
N HIS A 347 -18.13 -7.99 -2.45
CA HIS A 347 -17.82 -9.07 -1.54
C HIS A 347 -16.54 -8.79 -0.72
N ASP A 348 -16.72 -8.23 0.49
CA ASP A 348 -15.59 -7.92 1.37
C ASP A 348 -15.02 -9.19 2.04
N ARG A 349 -13.77 -9.53 1.69
CA ARG A 349 -13.01 -10.67 2.25
C ARG A 349 -12.37 -10.38 3.61
N ARG A 350 -12.36 -9.12 4.06
CA ARG A 350 -11.66 -8.71 5.29
C ARG A 350 -12.37 -9.20 6.54
N VAL A 351 -11.60 -9.32 7.62
CA VAL A 351 -12.12 -9.61 8.96
C VAL A 351 -12.31 -8.36 9.82
N ALA A 352 -11.76 -7.23 9.40
CA ALA A 352 -11.89 -5.96 10.10
C ALA A 352 -11.88 -4.77 9.12
N ASP A 353 -12.65 -3.73 9.44
CA ASP A 353 -12.43 -2.38 8.93
C ASP A 353 -11.82 -1.53 10.04
N ILE A 354 -10.81 -0.75 9.66
CA ILE A 354 -10.21 0.26 10.52
C ILE A 354 -10.32 1.58 9.79
N ASN A 355 -11.16 2.45 10.33
CA ASN A 355 -11.43 3.76 9.76
C ASN A 355 -10.85 4.83 10.67
N THR A 356 -9.86 5.58 10.17
CA THR A 356 -9.22 6.67 10.91
C THR A 356 -9.63 8.01 10.32
N VAL A 357 -10.31 8.83 11.12
CA VAL A 357 -10.87 10.10 10.66
C VAL A 357 -10.51 11.22 11.62
N TYR A 358 -10.58 12.46 11.13
CA TYR A 358 -10.52 13.63 11.99
C TYR A 358 -11.72 13.64 12.96
N ASP A 359 -11.41 13.58 14.25
CA ASP A 359 -12.36 13.67 15.35
C ASP A 359 -11.72 14.51 16.46
N PRO A 360 -12.11 15.79 16.60
CA PRO A 360 -11.50 16.69 17.59
C PRO A 360 -11.94 16.38 19.02
N VAL A 361 -12.94 15.52 19.23
CA VAL A 361 -13.45 15.15 20.55
C VAL A 361 -12.74 13.90 21.05
N ASN A 362 -12.75 12.83 20.26
CA ASN A 362 -12.20 11.54 20.66
C ASN A 362 -10.73 11.35 20.24
N GLY A 363 -10.27 12.08 19.22
CA GLY A 363 -8.90 11.98 18.71
C GLY A 363 -7.87 12.72 19.58
N ILE A 364 -7.77 12.35 20.85
CA ILE A 364 -7.06 13.14 21.86
C ILE A 364 -5.55 13.33 21.60
N PHE A 365 -4.90 12.49 20.78
CA PHE A 365 -3.46 12.63 20.49
C PHE A 365 -3.16 13.55 19.30
N ASN A 366 -3.92 13.44 18.22
CA ASN A 366 -3.63 14.11 16.94
C ASN A 366 -4.89 14.64 16.23
N ARG A 367 -6.02 14.73 16.95
CA ARG A 367 -7.37 14.95 16.43
C ARG A 367 -7.81 13.90 15.40
N MET A 368 -7.16 12.74 15.43
CA MET A 368 -7.52 11.57 14.64
C MET A 368 -8.02 10.48 15.57
N PHE A 369 -9.12 9.84 15.20
CA PHE A 369 -9.69 8.71 15.95
C PHE A 369 -9.91 7.52 15.03
N ALA A 370 -9.50 6.34 15.48
CA ALA A 370 -9.64 5.09 14.75
C ALA A 370 -10.82 4.27 15.29
N THR A 371 -11.73 3.89 14.40
CA THR A 371 -12.80 2.94 14.71
C THR A 371 -12.49 1.60 14.08
N ALA A 372 -12.18 0.61 14.92
CA ALA A 372 -12.05 -0.79 14.53
C ALA A 372 -13.42 -1.48 14.59
N THR A 373 -13.84 -2.09 13.48
CA THR A 373 -15.10 -2.82 13.37
C THR A 373 -14.81 -4.23 12.85
N ALA A 374 -15.25 -5.25 13.59
CA ALA A 374 -15.16 -6.64 13.14
C ALA A 374 -16.15 -6.87 11.99
N LEU A 375 -15.68 -7.51 10.92
CA LEU A 375 -16.45 -7.84 9.72
C LEU A 375 -16.69 -9.34 9.60
N ILE A 376 -16.79 -10.03 10.73
CA ILE A 376 -16.93 -11.49 10.79
C ILE A 376 -18.18 -11.92 11.55
N HIS A 377 -18.56 -13.17 11.34
CA HIS A 377 -19.41 -13.96 12.24
C HIS A 377 -18.70 -15.28 12.57
N THR A 378 -19.12 -15.93 13.65
CA THR A 378 -18.51 -17.19 14.10
C THR A 378 -19.37 -18.39 13.73
N VAL A 379 -18.73 -19.48 13.30
CA VAL A 379 -19.38 -20.75 12.97
C VAL A 379 -18.78 -21.87 13.81
N ASN A 380 -19.60 -22.49 14.66
CA ASN A 380 -19.20 -23.67 15.42
C ASN A 380 -19.36 -24.93 14.56
N ASP A 381 -18.24 -25.47 14.09
CA ASP A 381 -18.15 -26.67 13.27
C ASP A 381 -18.12 -27.98 14.08
N ARG A 382 -18.35 -27.90 15.41
CA ARG A 382 -18.36 -29.03 16.36
C ARG A 382 -17.05 -29.82 16.42
N SER A 383 -15.94 -29.23 15.98
CA SER A 383 -14.60 -29.84 16.02
C SER A 383 -14.00 -29.92 17.43
N GLY A 384 -14.56 -29.19 18.40
CA GLY A 384 -13.95 -28.99 19.72
C GLY A 384 -12.82 -27.94 19.71
N LEU A 385 -12.54 -27.34 18.56
CA LEU A 385 -11.61 -26.22 18.39
C LEU A 385 -12.36 -24.88 18.51
N PRO A 386 -11.67 -23.73 18.65
CA PRO A 386 -12.31 -22.42 18.59
C PRO A 386 -13.16 -22.27 17.31
N PRO A 387 -14.32 -21.59 17.36
CA PRO A 387 -15.18 -21.43 16.18
C PRO A 387 -14.46 -20.83 14.98
N LEU A 388 -14.90 -21.17 13.77
CA LEU A 388 -14.42 -20.53 12.54
C LEU A 388 -14.86 -19.07 12.54
N MET A 389 -13.96 -18.17 12.15
CA MET A 389 -14.21 -16.76 11.90
C MET A 389 -14.40 -16.56 10.40
N VAL A 390 -15.63 -16.30 9.97
CA VAL A 390 -16.00 -16.19 8.56
C VAL A 390 -16.29 -14.72 8.23
N PRO A 391 -15.66 -14.13 7.20
CA PRO A 391 -16.00 -12.79 6.72
C PRO A 391 -17.49 -12.67 6.39
N ASN A 392 -18.09 -11.52 6.71
CA ASN A 392 -19.50 -11.27 6.47
C ASN A 392 -19.83 -11.08 4.99
N GLY A 393 -18.83 -10.78 4.14
CA GLY A 393 -18.97 -10.67 2.69
C GLY A 393 -19.90 -9.56 2.21
N GLN A 394 -20.19 -8.56 3.06
CA GLN A 394 -21.15 -7.51 2.76
C GLN A 394 -20.55 -6.47 1.80
N PRO A 395 -21.38 -5.88 0.90
CA PRO A 395 -20.91 -4.84 0.01
C PRO A 395 -20.68 -3.53 0.78
N PHE A 396 -19.71 -2.74 0.32
CA PHE A 396 -19.47 -1.40 0.84
C PHE A 396 -18.77 -0.51 -0.20
N VAL A 397 -18.85 0.81 0.02
CA VAL A 397 -18.17 1.80 -0.82
C VAL A 397 -16.80 2.10 -0.26
N VAL A 398 -15.77 1.86 -1.06
CA VAL A 398 -14.41 2.32 -0.84
C VAL A 398 -14.34 3.80 -1.21
N GLN A 399 -14.29 4.66 -0.19
CA GLN A 399 -14.36 6.11 -0.37
C GLN A 399 -12.99 6.73 -0.66
N ASN A 400 -12.99 7.77 -1.50
CA ASN A 400 -11.84 8.65 -1.76
C ASN A 400 -10.58 7.93 -2.28
N ILE A 401 -10.71 6.80 -2.98
CA ILE A 401 -9.58 6.04 -3.52
C ILE A 401 -8.94 6.74 -4.73
N PHE A 402 -9.74 7.45 -5.55
CA PHE A 402 -9.29 8.23 -6.70
C PHE A 402 -8.43 7.45 -7.70
N THR A 403 -8.98 6.35 -8.22
CA THR A 403 -8.36 5.51 -9.26
C THR A 403 -9.45 4.82 -10.07
N ASP A 404 -9.19 4.61 -11.35
CA ASP A 404 -10.00 3.79 -12.25
C ASP A 404 -9.35 2.43 -12.56
N PHE A 405 -8.16 2.17 -11.99
CA PHE A 405 -7.31 1.01 -12.27
C PHE A 405 -6.95 0.79 -13.75
N LYS A 406 -7.08 1.81 -14.59
CA LYS A 406 -6.64 1.78 -15.98
C LYS A 406 -5.19 2.22 -16.11
N ARG A 407 -4.55 1.76 -17.18
CA ARG A 407 -3.30 2.34 -17.66
C ARG A 407 -3.57 3.43 -18.68
N HIS A 408 -2.83 4.52 -18.57
CA HIS A 408 -2.95 5.70 -19.44
C HIS A 408 -1.59 6.17 -19.93
N ASP A 409 -1.56 6.71 -21.14
CA ASP A 409 -0.41 7.47 -21.62
C ASP A 409 -0.52 8.93 -21.12
N LEU A 410 0.31 9.29 -20.14
CA LEU A 410 0.41 10.65 -19.59
C LEU A 410 1.42 11.53 -20.35
N GLY A 411 1.87 11.07 -21.52
CA GLY A 411 2.79 11.76 -22.42
C GLY A 411 4.27 11.57 -22.06
N PRO A 412 5.18 12.09 -22.92
CA PRO A 412 6.62 11.82 -22.84
C PRO A 412 7.31 12.19 -21.52
N ASN A 413 6.72 13.10 -20.74
CA ASN A 413 7.25 13.48 -19.43
C ASN A 413 7.10 12.39 -18.35
N PHE A 414 6.28 11.38 -18.61
CA PHE A 414 6.08 10.20 -17.79
C PHE A 414 6.59 8.91 -18.46
N HIS A 415 7.06 8.97 -19.70
CA HIS A 415 7.60 7.77 -20.34
C HIS A 415 8.88 7.33 -19.65
N GLU A 416 9.02 6.02 -19.44
CA GLU A 416 10.16 5.43 -18.75
C GLU A 416 10.83 4.37 -19.62
N ARG A 417 12.15 4.26 -19.52
CA ARG A 417 12.89 3.21 -20.22
C ARG A 417 12.96 1.95 -19.35
N ASN A 418 12.47 0.85 -19.89
CA ASN A 418 12.62 -0.48 -19.30
C ASN A 418 14.07 -0.98 -19.46
N TRP A 419 14.39 -2.01 -18.68
CA TRP A 419 15.71 -2.64 -18.67
C TRP A 419 16.18 -3.14 -20.05
N ASP A 420 15.25 -3.72 -20.81
CA ASP A 420 15.49 -4.23 -22.18
C ASP A 420 15.63 -3.12 -23.24
N GLY A 421 15.58 -1.86 -22.82
CA GLY A 421 15.67 -0.69 -23.68
C GLY A 421 14.34 -0.25 -24.29
N THR A 422 13.25 -0.99 -24.11
CA THR A 422 11.91 -0.56 -24.52
C THR A 422 11.44 0.65 -23.71
N ILE A 423 10.44 1.37 -24.22
CA ILE A 423 9.85 2.51 -23.53
C ILE A 423 8.45 2.13 -23.02
N GLN A 424 8.25 2.21 -21.72
CA GLN A 424 6.96 2.15 -21.08
C GLN A 424 6.27 3.50 -21.23
N THR A 425 5.15 3.52 -21.94
CA THR A 425 4.38 4.74 -22.20
C THR A 425 3.11 4.82 -21.35
N GLU A 426 2.53 3.67 -21.00
CA GLU A 426 1.28 3.62 -20.24
C GLU A 426 1.53 3.26 -18.76
N PHE A 427 0.83 3.95 -17.85
CA PHE A 427 0.95 3.71 -16.41
C PHE A 427 -0.40 3.68 -15.72
N LEU A 428 -0.51 2.84 -14.69
CA LEU A 428 -1.70 2.71 -13.86
C LEU A 428 -2.03 4.05 -13.19
N THR A 429 -3.30 4.47 -13.25
CA THR A 429 -3.80 5.55 -12.39
C THR A 429 -3.66 5.14 -10.92
N ARG A 430 -2.61 5.61 -10.24
CA ARG A 430 -2.41 5.31 -8.82
C ARG A 430 -3.53 5.94 -7.99
N ALA A 431 -4.00 5.20 -6.98
CA ALA A 431 -4.90 5.75 -5.98
C ALA A 431 -4.27 6.99 -5.32
N LEU A 432 -5.02 8.10 -5.22
CA LEU A 432 -4.53 9.35 -4.60
C LEU A 432 -4.58 9.33 -3.07
N TRP A 433 -5.05 8.23 -2.51
CA TRP A 433 -4.86 7.86 -1.12
C TRP A 433 -3.42 8.10 -0.65
N GLY A 434 -3.24 9.03 0.29
CA GLY A 434 -1.93 9.36 0.86
C GLY A 434 -1.08 10.33 0.04
N VAL A 435 -1.59 10.90 -1.07
CA VAL A 435 -0.81 11.82 -1.93
C VAL A 435 -0.36 13.08 -1.20
N GLY A 436 -1.08 13.52 -0.15
CA GLY A 436 -0.68 14.64 0.70
C GLY A 436 0.44 14.31 1.70
N SER A 437 0.89 13.05 1.78
CA SER A 437 1.90 12.58 2.74
C SER A 437 3.21 12.09 2.09
N VAL A 438 3.40 12.33 0.80
CA VAL A 438 4.60 11.89 0.07
C VAL A 438 5.43 13.10 -0.40
N GLY A 439 6.74 13.07 -0.13
CA GLY A 439 7.65 14.18 -0.45
C GLY A 439 8.09 14.26 -1.92
N SER A 440 8.02 13.15 -2.66
CA SER A 440 8.36 13.07 -4.09
C SER A 440 7.19 12.41 -4.83
N LEU A 441 6.80 12.97 -5.97
CA LEU A 441 5.60 12.58 -6.72
C LEU A 441 5.95 12.08 -8.13
N GLY A 442 5.00 11.38 -8.74
CA GLY A 442 5.20 10.59 -9.96
C GLY A 442 5.70 9.18 -9.64
N HIS A 443 5.57 8.25 -10.58
CA HIS A 443 6.13 6.90 -10.39
C HIS A 443 7.67 6.92 -10.36
N ASP A 444 8.27 7.94 -10.96
CA ASP A 444 9.70 8.20 -11.07
C ASP A 444 10.25 9.12 -9.97
N GLY A 445 9.39 9.65 -9.10
CA GLY A 445 9.78 10.57 -8.02
C GLY A 445 10.35 11.92 -8.49
N ARG A 446 10.23 12.28 -9.77
CA ARG A 446 10.87 13.49 -10.34
C ARG A 446 10.09 14.79 -10.09
N SER A 447 8.91 14.72 -9.47
CA SER A 447 8.13 15.91 -9.08
C SER A 447 8.32 16.25 -7.61
N ILE A 448 8.69 17.50 -7.34
CA ILE A 448 8.99 17.97 -5.98
C ILE A 448 7.76 18.37 -5.16
N ASN A 449 6.60 18.56 -5.80
CA ASN A 449 5.33 18.91 -5.13
C ASN A 449 4.11 18.62 -6.03
N LEU A 450 2.90 18.82 -5.48
CA LEU A 450 1.62 18.56 -6.15
C LEU A 450 1.41 19.40 -7.42
N VAL A 451 1.83 20.66 -7.41
CA VAL A 451 1.69 21.55 -8.57
C VAL A 451 2.54 21.03 -9.72
N GLU A 452 3.81 20.70 -9.45
CA GLU A 452 4.74 20.21 -10.47
C GLU A 452 4.33 18.85 -11.05
N VAL A 453 3.75 17.95 -10.23
CA VAL A 453 3.25 16.68 -10.77
C VAL A 453 2.01 16.90 -11.63
N ILE A 454 1.08 17.77 -11.24
CA ILE A 454 -0.11 18.09 -12.05
C ILE A 454 0.32 18.70 -13.39
N LEU A 455 1.24 19.66 -13.39
CA LEU A 455 1.74 20.30 -14.61
C LEU A 455 2.55 19.38 -15.53
N ARG A 456 3.11 18.29 -15.01
CA ARG A 456 3.77 17.26 -15.82
C ARG A 456 2.81 16.33 -16.57
N HIS A 457 1.53 16.28 -16.19
CA HIS A 457 0.55 15.47 -16.91
C HIS A 457 0.39 15.94 -18.36
N GLY A 458 0.29 15.00 -19.27
CA GLY A 458 0.07 15.21 -20.69
C GLY A 458 -0.72 14.06 -21.29
N GLY A 459 -0.54 13.79 -22.58
CA GLY A 459 -1.20 12.67 -23.26
C GLY A 459 -2.72 12.71 -23.07
N GLU A 460 -3.29 11.65 -22.51
CA GLU A 460 -4.72 11.55 -22.20
C GLU A 460 -5.21 12.60 -21.18
N ALA A 461 -4.34 13.08 -20.30
CA ALA A 461 -4.65 14.08 -19.27
C ALA A 461 -4.34 15.53 -19.68
N GLN A 462 -3.95 15.76 -20.94
CA GLN A 462 -3.50 17.07 -21.45
C GLN A 462 -4.52 18.19 -21.21
N ALA A 463 -5.81 17.93 -21.47
CA ALA A 463 -6.86 18.93 -21.30
C ALA A 463 -7.03 19.35 -19.82
N SER A 464 -7.01 18.39 -18.89
CA SER A 464 -7.10 18.67 -17.45
C SER A 464 -5.88 19.44 -16.95
N ARG A 465 -4.68 19.09 -17.44
CA ARG A 465 -3.45 19.81 -17.11
C ARG A 465 -3.48 21.25 -17.60
N ASP A 466 -3.89 21.50 -18.84
CA ASP A 466 -3.95 22.85 -19.40
C ASP A 466 -5.00 23.71 -18.69
N ALA A 467 -6.14 23.11 -18.32
CA ALA A 467 -7.15 23.78 -17.52
C ALA A 467 -6.62 24.17 -16.13
N PHE A 468 -5.85 23.28 -15.46
CA PHE A 468 -5.18 23.62 -14.20
C PHE A 468 -4.14 24.74 -14.38
N ALA A 469 -3.32 24.68 -15.44
CA ALA A 469 -2.32 25.70 -15.73
C ALA A 469 -2.96 27.09 -15.89
N ASN A 470 -4.11 27.17 -16.55
CA ASN A 470 -4.87 28.42 -16.70
C ASN A 470 -5.34 28.98 -15.36
N LEU A 471 -5.85 28.14 -14.44
CA LEU A 471 -6.22 28.58 -13.08
C LEU A 471 -5.02 29.16 -12.33
N SER A 472 -3.88 28.46 -12.38
CA SER A 472 -2.64 28.88 -11.67
C SER A 472 -2.03 30.18 -12.20
N SER A 473 -2.36 30.56 -13.43
CA SER A 473 -1.92 31.82 -14.05
C SER A 473 -2.82 33.01 -13.67
N GLN A 474 -4.08 32.73 -13.35
CA GLN A 474 -5.10 33.74 -13.03
C GLN A 474 -5.19 33.99 -11.53
N ASP A 475 -5.04 32.94 -10.73
CA ASP A 475 -5.01 32.99 -9.28
C ASP A 475 -3.56 32.98 -8.78
N GLN A 476 -3.22 33.79 -7.78
CA GLN A 476 -1.97 33.59 -7.04
C GLN A 476 -1.96 32.15 -6.53
N GLN A 477 -0.91 31.35 -6.82
CA GLN A 477 -0.86 29.88 -6.63
C GLN A 477 -1.33 29.33 -5.26
N ASP A 478 -1.36 30.19 -4.23
CA ASP A 478 -1.80 29.85 -2.88
C ASP A 478 -3.23 30.28 -2.53
N GLN A 479 -3.89 31.08 -3.36
CA GLN A 479 -5.25 31.58 -3.21
C GLN A 479 -6.10 31.14 -4.42
N GLY A 480 -7.43 31.19 -4.34
CA GLY A 480 -8.32 30.79 -5.44
C GLY A 480 -8.41 29.28 -5.70
N ASP A 481 -8.78 28.91 -6.92
CA ASP A 481 -9.21 27.55 -7.29
C ASP A 481 -8.04 26.56 -7.33
N ALA A 482 -6.90 26.98 -7.89
CA ALA A 482 -5.68 26.17 -7.92
C ALA A 482 -5.18 25.84 -6.51
N GLY A 483 -5.18 26.84 -5.62
CA GLY A 483 -4.83 26.66 -4.21
C GLY A 483 -5.84 25.79 -3.45
N ALA A 484 -7.14 25.87 -3.77
CA ALA A 484 -8.17 25.01 -3.17
C ALA A 484 -7.99 23.55 -3.59
N LEU A 485 -7.74 23.28 -4.87
CA LEU A 485 -7.44 21.93 -5.38
C LEU A 485 -6.21 21.34 -4.68
N ARG A 486 -5.12 22.12 -4.57
CA ARG A 486 -3.92 21.69 -3.85
C ARG A 486 -4.23 21.34 -2.39
N HIS A 487 -4.96 22.21 -1.68
CA HIS A 487 -5.37 21.98 -0.29
C HIS A 487 -6.22 20.72 -0.15
N PHE A 488 -7.14 20.45 -1.08
CA PHE A 488 -7.90 19.20 -1.12
C PHE A 488 -6.99 17.97 -1.20
N LEU A 489 -6.03 17.94 -2.13
CA LEU A 489 -5.08 16.82 -2.26
C LEU A 489 -4.19 16.66 -1.02
N GLU A 490 -3.82 17.76 -0.37
CA GLU A 490 -3.09 17.76 0.91
C GLU A 490 -3.90 17.13 2.06
N THR A 491 -5.23 17.05 1.95
CA THR A 491 -6.06 16.37 2.96
C THR A 491 -6.05 14.83 2.87
N LEU A 492 -5.55 14.28 1.76
CA LEU A 492 -5.44 12.83 1.53
C LEU A 492 -4.15 12.31 2.19
N LEU A 493 -4.22 12.01 3.48
CA LEU A 493 -3.06 11.70 4.32
C LEU A 493 -2.85 10.21 4.60
N LEU A 494 -1.60 9.83 4.81
CA LEU A 494 -1.23 8.61 5.51
C LEU A 494 -1.14 8.91 7.01
N PHE A 495 -1.87 8.17 7.85
CA PHE A 495 -1.82 8.32 9.29
C PHE A 495 -1.58 6.96 9.96
N PRO A 496 -0.56 6.82 10.84
CA PRO A 496 -0.23 5.54 11.42
C PRO A 496 -1.19 5.20 12.58
N PRO A 497 -1.83 4.02 12.57
CA PRO A 497 -2.76 3.71 13.66
C PRO A 497 -2.15 3.37 15.00
N ASP A 498 -0.82 3.40 15.11
CA ASP A 498 -0.08 3.28 16.38
C ASP A 498 0.12 4.64 17.08
N ASP A 499 -0.42 5.73 16.53
CA ASP A 499 -0.48 7.10 17.10
C ASP A 499 -1.91 7.65 17.21
N THR A 500 -2.91 6.77 17.12
CA THR A 500 -4.33 7.15 17.02
C THR A 500 -5.13 6.57 18.17
N ALA A 501 -5.77 7.43 18.98
CA ALA A 501 -6.78 6.97 19.92
C ALA A 501 -7.85 6.17 19.18
N SER A 502 -8.37 5.11 19.79
CA SER A 502 -9.34 4.23 19.12
C SER A 502 -10.45 3.76 20.05
N ASN A 503 -11.48 3.15 19.49
CA ASN A 503 -12.52 2.49 20.29
C ASN A 503 -12.00 1.28 21.09
N LEU A 504 -10.83 0.73 20.76
CA LEU A 504 -10.19 -0.38 21.49
C LEU A 504 -9.12 0.10 22.50
N ASP A 505 -8.60 1.30 22.32
CA ASP A 505 -7.68 1.99 23.23
C ASP A 505 -7.89 3.51 23.10
N PRO A 506 -8.87 4.09 23.84
CA PRO A 506 -9.26 5.48 23.68
C PRO A 506 -8.27 6.47 24.30
N GLY A 507 -7.33 5.99 25.11
CA GLY A 507 -6.47 6.83 25.95
C GLY A 507 -7.23 7.62 27.03
N ASN A 508 -6.52 8.44 27.79
CA ASN A 508 -7.06 9.24 28.88
C ASN A 508 -6.32 10.60 28.97
N PRO A 509 -6.97 11.72 28.58
CA PRO A 509 -6.40 13.07 28.69
C PRO A 509 -6.07 13.50 30.12
N SER A 510 -6.73 12.91 31.11
CA SER A 510 -6.52 13.21 32.53
C SER A 510 -5.44 12.33 33.17
N ALA A 511 -4.80 11.44 32.41
CA ALA A 511 -3.72 10.61 32.92
C ALA A 511 -2.51 11.49 33.28
N PRO A 512 -1.82 11.24 34.41
CA PRO A 512 -0.64 12.02 34.83
C PRO A 512 0.50 12.06 33.79
N ASN A 513 0.53 11.12 32.86
CA ASN A 513 1.53 10.97 31.81
C ASN A 513 0.99 11.28 30.41
N PHE A 514 -0.04 12.11 30.25
CA PHE A 514 -0.58 12.48 28.93
C PHE A 514 0.37 13.41 28.14
N PRO A 515 0.60 13.18 26.82
CA PRO A 515 0.14 12.05 26.03
C PRO A 515 0.82 10.75 26.46
N GLN A 516 0.01 9.70 26.68
CA GLN A 516 0.48 8.47 27.28
C GLN A 516 1.39 7.69 26.31
N ASN A 517 2.53 7.19 26.81
CA ASN A 517 3.45 6.39 25.99
C ASN A 517 2.85 5.01 25.67
N GLY A 518 2.97 4.56 24.41
CA GLY A 518 2.43 3.27 23.94
C GLY A 518 0.90 3.20 23.80
N HIS A 519 0.21 4.33 23.96
CA HIS A 519 -1.24 4.45 23.77
C HIS A 519 -1.58 4.98 22.39
N GLY A 520 -2.79 4.63 21.93
CA GLY A 520 -3.23 4.95 20.58
C GLY A 520 -2.72 3.95 19.55
N SER A 521 -2.43 2.72 19.97
CA SER A 521 -2.39 1.60 19.04
C SER A 521 -3.77 0.98 18.95
N ILE A 522 -4.18 0.59 17.74
CA ILE A 522 -5.38 -0.23 17.59
C ILE A 522 -5.09 -1.56 18.29
N LYS A 523 -5.61 -1.69 19.51
CA LYS A 523 -5.32 -2.79 20.43
C LYS A 523 -6.07 -4.06 20.02
N LEU A 524 -5.73 -4.60 18.84
CA LEU A 524 -6.34 -5.82 18.29
C LEU A 524 -6.23 -7.03 19.21
N THR A 525 -5.29 -7.02 20.16
CA THR A 525 -5.11 -8.08 21.18
C THR A 525 -6.37 -8.32 22.03
N VAL A 526 -7.24 -7.33 22.17
CA VAL A 526 -8.53 -7.51 22.87
C VAL A 526 -9.52 -8.39 22.11
N LEU A 527 -9.27 -8.61 20.81
CA LEU A 527 -10.10 -9.43 19.93
C LEU A 527 -9.53 -10.83 19.71
N PHE A 528 -8.42 -11.19 20.37
CA PHE A 528 -7.82 -12.51 20.26
C PHE A 528 -8.66 -13.55 21.00
N ASN A 529 -8.62 -14.79 20.55
CA ASN A 529 -9.17 -15.90 21.33
C ASN A 529 -8.46 -16.05 22.69
N ASN A 530 -7.15 -15.77 22.72
CA ASN A 530 -6.35 -15.70 23.94
C ASN A 530 -5.71 -14.31 24.11
N PRO A 531 -6.31 -13.40 24.89
CA PRO A 531 -5.76 -12.06 25.13
C PRO A 531 -4.42 -12.02 25.87
N LYS A 532 -3.92 -13.16 26.38
CA LYS A 532 -2.62 -13.29 27.04
C LYS A 532 -1.51 -13.77 26.10
N ASP A 533 -1.81 -14.06 24.83
CA ASP A 533 -0.78 -14.41 23.85
C ASP A 533 0.20 -13.23 23.70
N PRO A 534 1.53 -13.47 23.68
CA PRO A 534 2.53 -12.40 23.69
C PRO A 534 2.75 -11.70 22.33
N GLU A 535 2.00 -12.08 21.28
CA GLU A 535 1.92 -11.30 20.02
C GLU A 535 1.30 -9.92 20.24
#